data_AF-A0A645GKY4-F1
#
_entry.id   AF-A0A645GKY4-F1
#
_cell.length_a   1.000
_cell.length_b   1.000
_cell.length_c   1.000
_cell.angle_alpha   90.00
_cell.angle_beta   90.00
_cell.angle_gamma   90.00
#
_symmetry.space_group_name_H-M   'P 1'
#
loop_
_entity.id
_entity.type
_entity.pdbx_description
1 polymer ?
#
loop_
_entity_poly.entity_id
_entity_poly.type
_entity_poly.pdbx_seq_one_letter_code
_entity_poly.pdbx_strand_id
1 'polypeptide(L)' 'MESLNAILHDYSEFIIGRMGIPYKQRNISVISVIVDAPTDVISALSGKLGMLPNINAKTVYSKLPSQ' A
#
# COMPACT_ATOMS: atom_id res chain seq x y z
N MET A 1 0.23 -10.55 11.24
CA MET A 1 -0.36 -9.25 10.84
C MET A 1 0.54 -8.05 11.19
N GLU A 2 1.69 -8.27 11.85
CA GLU A 2 2.60 -7.18 12.23
C GLU A 2 3.44 -6.66 11.05
N SER A 3 3.81 -7.52 10.10
CA SER A 3 4.70 -7.15 8.99
C SER A 3 4.11 -6.08 8.06
N LEU A 4 2.82 -6.15 7.73
CA LEU A 4 2.16 -5.14 6.89
C LEU A 4 2.09 -3.78 7.59
N ASN A 5 1.63 -3.76 8.84
CA ASN A 5 1.47 -2.51 9.58
C ASN A 5 2.81 -1.85 9.87
N ALA A 6 3.85 -2.64 10.15
CA ALA A 6 5.21 -2.14 10.30
C ALA A 6 5.71 -1.50 9.00
N ILE A 7 5.57 -2.19 7.86
CA ILE A 7 5.95 -1.63 6.56
C ILE A 7 5.18 -0.35 6.26
N LEU A 8 3.86 -0.29 6.49
CA LEU A 8 3.12 0.95 6.27
C LEU A 8 3.51 2.07 7.24
N HIS A 9 3.95 1.73 8.46
CA HIS A 9 4.43 2.70 9.43
C HIS A 9 5.78 3.30 9.04
N ASP A 10 6.71 2.49 8.52
CA ASP A 10 8.02 2.92 8.03
C ASP A 10 7.92 3.94 6.88
N TYR A 11 6.82 3.90 6.12
CA TYR A 11 6.55 4.81 5.01
C TYR A 11 5.44 5.82 5.34
N SER A 12 5.07 5.98 6.61
CA SER A 12 3.92 6.79 7.03
C SER A 12 4.01 8.26 6.65
N GLU A 13 5.23 8.81 6.53
CA GLU A 13 5.46 10.20 6.07
C GLU A 13 4.95 10.45 4.65
N PHE A 14 4.90 9.40 3.81
CA PHE A 14 4.46 9.49 2.43
C PHE A 14 2.98 9.15 2.25
N ILE A 15 2.30 8.64 3.29
CA ILE A 15 0.91 8.19 3.20
C ILE A 15 -0.03 9.37 3.41
N ILE A 16 -0.71 9.78 2.34
CA ILE A 16 -1.74 10.83 2.40
C ILE A 16 -3.05 10.30 2.99
N GLY A 17 -3.34 9.02 2.78
CA GLY A 17 -4.58 8.42 3.27
C GLY A 17 -4.57 6.91 3.18
N ARG A 18 -5.39 6.26 4.01
CA ARG A 18 -5.62 4.82 3.95
C ARG A 18 -7.05 4.46 4.31
N MET A 19 -7.58 3.44 3.64
CA MET A 19 -8.91 2.89 3.89
C MET A 19 -8.80 1.38 4.02
N GLY A 20 -9.34 0.83 5.11
CA GLY A 20 -9.42 -0.62 5.33
C GLY A 20 -10.88 -1.06 5.35
N ILE A 21 -11.22 -2.04 4.52
CA ILE A 21 -12.57 -2.62 4.45
C ILE A 21 -12.46 -4.13 4.72
N PRO A 22 -12.95 -4.61 5.89
CA PRO A 22 -13.01 -6.03 6.17
C PRO A 22 -14.18 -6.66 5.38
N TYR A 23 -13.88 -7.55 4.44
CA TYR A 23 -14.88 -8.22 3.63
C TYR A 23 -15.13 -9.65 4.15
N LYS A 24 -15.89 -9.73 5.25
CA LYS A 24 -16.15 -10.98 5.99
C LYS A 24 -16.71 -12.11 5.12
N GLN A 25 -17.58 -11.80 4.17
CA GLN A 25 -18.22 -12.79 3.29
C GLN A 25 -17.22 -13.58 2.43
N ARG A 26 -16.04 -12.99 2.14
CA ARG A 26 -14.96 -13.66 1.41
C ARG A 26 -13.75 -13.98 2.28
N ASN A 27 -13.86 -13.76 3.60
CA ASN A 27 -12.78 -13.92 4.56
C ASN A 27 -11.48 -13.19 4.16
N ILE A 28 -11.61 -12.01 3.53
CA ILE A 28 -10.49 -11.15 3.13
C ILE A 28 -10.61 -9.76 3.75
N SER A 29 -9.52 -9.03 3.78
CA SER A 29 -9.49 -7.61 4.10
C SER A 29 -8.87 -6.84 2.94
N VAL A 30 -9.51 -5.76 2.52
CA VAL A 30 -8.99 -4.88 1.47
C VAL A 30 -8.43 -3.64 2.13
N ILE A 31 -7.20 -3.27 1.78
CA ILE A 31 -6.56 -2.04 2.25
C ILE A 31 -6.17 -1.23 1.02
N SER A 32 -6.65 0.01 0.94
CA SER A 32 -6.25 1.00 -0.04
C SER A 32 -5.38 2.02 0.65
N VAL A 33 -4.21 2.33 0.09
CA VAL A 33 -3.27 3.32 0.61
C VAL A 33 -2.95 4.30 -0.52
N ILE A 34 -3.10 5.58 -0.23
CA ILE A 34 -2.74 6.68 -1.13
C ILE A 34 -1.39 7.21 -0.66
N VAL A 35 -0.43 7.26 -1.57
CA VAL A 35 0.96 7.59 -1.26
C VAL A 35 1.41 8.70 -2.21
N ASP A 36 2.07 9.72 -1.68
CA ASP A 36 2.81 10.72 -2.46
C ASP A 36 4.28 10.63 -2.07
N ALA A 37 5.05 10.07 -2.99
CA ALA A 37 6.46 9.82 -2.80
C ALA A 37 7.17 9.72 -4.16
N PRO A 38 8.51 9.87 -4.18
CA PRO A 38 9.32 9.52 -5.34
C PRO A 38 9.10 8.08 -5.84
N THR A 39 9.27 7.87 -7.14
CA THR A 39 9.01 6.58 -7.80
C THR A 39 9.82 5.42 -7.21
N ASP A 40 11.05 5.68 -6.76
CA ASP A 40 11.91 4.71 -6.09
C ASP A 40 11.35 4.28 -4.73
N VAL A 41 10.80 5.21 -3.96
CA VAL A 41 10.12 4.93 -2.68
C VAL A 41 8.86 4.08 -2.91
N ILE A 42 8.03 4.46 -3.90
CA ILE A 42 6.83 3.69 -4.26
C ILE A 42 7.19 2.28 -4.72
N SER A 43 8.24 2.14 -5.54
CA SER A 43 8.71 0.84 -6.02
C SER A 43 9.24 -0.04 -4.88
N ALA A 44 10.00 0.53 -3.95
CA ALA A 44 10.51 -0.18 -2.79
C ALA A 44 9.39 -0.66 -1.86
N LEU A 45 8.40 0.21 -1.58
CA LEU A 45 7.21 -0.13 -0.80
C LEU A 45 6.42 -1.25 -1.47
N SER A 46 6.13 -1.12 -2.77
CA SER A 46 5.41 -2.14 -3.55
C SER A 46 6.14 -3.48 -3.53
N GLY A 47 7.46 -3.49 -3.66
CA GLY A 47 8.28 -4.69 -3.57
C GLY A 47 8.17 -5.37 -2.21
N LYS A 48 8.35 -4.61 -1.12
CA LYS A 48 8.21 -5.13 0.26
C LYS A 48 6.82 -5.73 0.51
N LEU A 49 5.77 -5.04 0.07
CA LEU A 49 4.39 -5.52 0.22
C LEU A 49 4.12 -6.79 -0.59
N GLY A 50 4.67 -6.89 -1.81
CA GLY A 50 4.53 -8.07 -2.67
C GLY A 50 5.27 -9.32 -2.17
N MET A 51 6.29 -9.14 -1.31
CA MET A 51 7.02 -10.26 -0.68
C MET A 51 6.31 -10.83 0.54
N LEU A 52 5.27 -10.17 1.06
CA LEU A 52 4.56 -10.65 2.23
C LEU A 52 3.71 -11.89 1.88
N PRO A 53 3.85 -13.00 2.65
CA PRO A 53 3.05 -14.19 2.40
C PRO A 53 1.56 -13.90 2.62
N ASN A 54 0.71 -14.46 1.76
CA ASN A 54 -0.74 -14.34 1.82
C ASN A 54 -1.31 -12.92 1.63
N ILE A 55 -0.54 -12.01 1.01
CA ILE A 55 -1.00 -10.68 0.62
C ILE A 55 -0.91 -10.55 -0.90
N ASN A 56 -1.95 -9.96 -1.51
CA ASN A 56 -1.90 -9.52 -2.89
C ASN A 56 -1.82 -7.98 -2.90
N ALA A 57 -0.68 -7.44 -3.34
CA ALA A 57 -0.47 -6.01 -3.45
C ALA A 57 -0.49 -5.59 -4.93
N LYS A 58 -1.24 -4.53 -5.23
CA LYS A 58 -1.27 -3.92 -6.57
C LYS A 58 -1.05 -2.43 -6.44
N THR A 59 -0.01 -1.94 -7.11
CA THR A 59 0.37 -0.54 -7.14
C THR A 59 -0.05 0.07 -8.46
N VAL A 60 -0.75 1.20 -8.41
CA VAL A 60 -1.20 1.94 -9.59
C VAL A 60 -0.67 3.36 -9.49
N TYR A 61 0.00 3.81 -10.55
CA TYR A 61 0.49 5.17 -10.64
C TYR A 61 -0.61 6.07 -11.21
N SER A 62 -0.96 7.11 -10.47
CA SER A 62 -1.79 8.19 -10.99
C SER A 62 -0.98 8.97 -12.02
N LYS A 63 -1.46 9.01 -13.27
CA LYS A 63 -0.93 9.95 -14.26
C LYS A 63 -1.40 11.35 -13.84
N LEU A 64 -0.57 12.08 -13.12
CA LEU A 64 -0.78 13.51 -12.93
C LEU A 64 -0.63 14.15 -14.32
N PRO A 65 -1.61 14.95 -14.80
CA PRO A 65 -1.38 15.76 -15.98
C PRO A 65 -0.18 16.65 -15.67
N SER A 66 0.86 16.56 -16.50
CA SER A 66 2.00 17.48 -16.47
C SER A 66 1.44 18.90 -16.53
N GLN A 67 1.65 19.68 -15.48
CA GLN A 67 1.30 21.11 -15.49
C GLN A 67 2.38 21.89 -16.23
#